data_AF-A0A7S0CQ88-F1
#
_entry.id   AF-A0A7S0CQ88-F1
#
_cell.length_a   1.000
_cell.length_b   1.000
_cell.length_c   1.000
_cell.angle_alpha   90.00
_cell.angle_beta   90.00
_cell.angle_gamma   90.00
#
_symmetry.space_group_name_H-M   'P 1'
#
loop_
_entity.id
_entity.type
_entity.pdbx_description
1 polymer ?
#
loop_
_entity_poly.entity_id
_entity_poly.type
_entity_poly.pdbx_seq_one_letter_code
_entity_poly.pdbx_strand_id
1 'polypeptide(L)'
;GIVPKAEFEATLDGIDNMLGENRQGSFFVGDKFSLVDVAWAPFLERLSVQVPLLHRDLYPRDPNRWPNLNKWYQAMETLPFYPSRVQGDTPSWTAVLAVAGYGNAGMVPSLVKSIGPSSTCASDEIWSEYASGREGVAPTPNAEAASLLCRNRDGVIRDAIVNGGVKKVETDTADKALRVITA
;
A
#
# COMPACT_ATOMS: atom_id res chain seq x y z
N GLY A 1 18.60 16.23 6.03
CA GLY A 1 19.01 16.89 4.77
C GLY A 1 18.07 16.43 3.69
N ILE A 2 17.71 17.29 2.74
CA ILE A 2 16.91 16.88 1.58
C ILE A 2 17.74 15.85 0.79
N VAL A 3 17.15 14.70 0.50
CA VAL A 3 17.80 13.64 -0.29
C VAL A 3 18.19 14.18 -1.67
N PRO A 4 19.42 13.91 -2.15
CA PRO A 4 19.86 14.31 -3.48
C PRO A 4 18.97 13.77 -4.60
N LYS A 5 18.74 14.60 -5.63
CA LYS A 5 17.97 14.24 -6.83
C LYS A 5 18.44 12.90 -7.45
N ALA A 6 19.76 12.72 -7.58
CA ALA A 6 20.37 11.55 -8.17
C ALA A 6 20.02 10.24 -7.45
N GLU A 7 19.76 10.27 -6.14
CA GLU A 7 19.37 9.08 -5.38
C GLU A 7 17.93 8.66 -5.72
N PHE A 8 17.03 9.62 -5.90
CA PHE A 8 15.68 9.32 -6.39
C PHE A 8 15.71 8.79 -7.81
N GLU A 9 16.51 9.39 -8.69
CA GLU A 9 16.67 8.92 -10.07
C GLU A 9 17.17 7.48 -10.10
N ALA A 10 18.25 7.17 -9.37
CA ALA A 10 18.80 5.83 -9.31
C ALA A 10 17.80 4.77 -8.80
N THR A 11 16.98 5.11 -7.81
CA THR A 11 15.95 4.18 -7.32
C THR A 11 14.79 4.03 -8.29
N LEU A 12 14.32 5.11 -8.91
CA LEU A 12 13.26 5.03 -9.93
C LEU A 12 13.74 4.26 -11.17
N ASP A 13 14.99 4.46 -11.59
CA ASP A 13 15.63 3.68 -12.66
C ASP A 13 15.70 2.19 -12.26
N GLY A 14 16.07 1.88 -11.02
CA GLY A 14 16.09 0.51 -10.52
C GLY A 14 14.71 -0.15 -10.52
N ILE A 15 13.68 0.56 -10.09
CA ILE A 15 12.29 0.07 -10.08
C ILE A 15 11.78 -0.14 -11.50
N ASP A 16 12.01 0.82 -12.40
CA ASP A 16 11.60 0.69 -13.81
C ASP A 16 12.28 -0.51 -14.48
N ASN A 17 13.57 -0.72 -14.21
CA ASN A 17 14.30 -1.89 -14.70
C ASN A 17 13.71 -3.20 -14.14
N MET A 18 13.43 -3.28 -12.84
CA MET A 18 12.80 -4.46 -12.22
C MET A 18 11.43 -4.79 -12.85
N LEU A 19 10.62 -3.77 -13.15
CA LEU A 19 9.36 -3.96 -13.86
C LEU A 19 9.60 -4.39 -15.32
N GLY A 20 10.65 -3.86 -15.96
CA GLY A 20 11.04 -4.21 -17.34
C GLY A 20 11.65 -5.60 -17.52
N GLU A 21 12.17 -6.23 -16.45
CA GLU A 21 12.65 -7.62 -16.47
C GLU A 21 11.52 -8.61 -16.82
N ASN A 22 10.28 -8.27 -16.48
CA ASN A 22 9.10 -9.08 -16.78
C ASN A 22 8.54 -8.75 -18.17
N ARG A 23 8.87 -9.58 -19.17
CA ARG A 23 8.40 -9.36 -20.56
C ARG A 23 6.90 -9.60 -20.78
N GLN A 24 6.20 -10.19 -19.82
CA GLN A 24 4.84 -10.69 -20.02
C GLN A 24 3.75 -9.84 -19.38
N GLY A 25 4.05 -8.67 -18.79
CA GLY A 25 2.97 -7.85 -18.20
C GLY A 25 3.39 -6.52 -17.61
N SER A 26 2.47 -5.93 -16.84
CA SER A 26 2.64 -4.60 -16.23
C SER A 26 2.89 -4.67 -14.73
N PHE A 27 2.94 -5.86 -14.13
CA PHE A 27 3.15 -6.09 -12.70
C PHE A 27 4.53 -6.72 -12.44
N PHE A 28 4.99 -6.67 -11.18
CA PHE A 28 6.33 -7.12 -10.78
C PHE A 28 6.64 -8.61 -11.04
N VAL A 29 5.63 -9.45 -11.29
CA VAL A 29 5.81 -10.88 -11.54
C VAL A 29 5.04 -11.38 -12.77
N GLY A 30 4.59 -10.48 -13.66
CA GLY A 30 3.91 -10.85 -14.90
C GLY A 30 2.70 -9.99 -15.25
N ASP A 31 1.70 -10.61 -15.90
CA ASP A 31 0.44 -9.99 -16.35
C ASP A 31 -0.60 -9.86 -15.25
N LYS A 32 -0.44 -10.59 -14.15
CA LYS A 32 -1.39 -10.63 -13.04
C LYS A 32 -0.87 -9.87 -11.82
N PHE A 33 -1.78 -9.13 -11.21
CA PHE A 33 -1.57 -8.50 -9.91
C PHE A 33 -1.19 -9.53 -8.85
N SER A 34 -0.21 -9.20 -8.01
CA SER A 34 0.38 -10.10 -7.03
C SER A 34 0.66 -9.44 -5.68
N LEU A 35 1.10 -10.23 -4.70
CA LEU A 35 1.52 -9.72 -3.39
C LEU A 35 2.73 -8.76 -3.49
N VAL A 36 3.59 -8.91 -4.50
CA VAL A 36 4.71 -7.99 -4.70
C VAL A 36 4.20 -6.58 -5.01
N ASP A 37 3.15 -6.47 -5.84
CA ASP A 37 2.51 -5.19 -6.15
C ASP A 37 1.85 -4.56 -4.92
N VAL A 38 1.21 -5.38 -4.06
CA VAL A 38 0.66 -4.93 -2.76
C VAL A 38 1.76 -4.32 -1.89
N ALA A 39 2.91 -4.99 -1.79
CA ALA A 39 4.03 -4.55 -0.96
C ALA A 39 4.64 -3.22 -1.47
N TRP A 40 4.70 -3.05 -2.80
CA TRP A 40 5.27 -1.86 -3.43
C TRP A 40 4.29 -0.69 -3.55
N ALA A 41 2.98 -0.94 -3.64
CA ALA A 41 1.96 0.09 -3.85
C ALA A 41 2.07 1.33 -2.94
N PRO A 42 2.15 1.20 -1.59
CA PRO A 42 2.22 2.37 -0.72
C PRO A 42 3.49 3.20 -0.93
N PHE A 43 4.59 2.60 -1.40
CA PHE A 43 5.82 3.32 -1.70
C PHE A 43 5.74 4.05 -3.04
N LEU A 44 5.25 3.38 -4.08
CA LEU A 44 5.14 3.97 -5.42
C LEU A 44 4.12 5.12 -5.44
N GLU A 45 2.95 4.94 -4.82
CA GLU A 45 1.98 6.03 -4.64
C GLU A 45 2.60 7.25 -3.96
N ARG A 46 3.29 7.01 -2.85
CA ARG A 46 3.96 8.07 -2.10
C ARG A 46 5.01 8.78 -2.94
N LEU A 47 5.87 8.03 -3.65
CA LEU A 47 6.91 8.62 -4.50
C LEU A 47 6.29 9.46 -5.63
N SER A 48 5.18 9.00 -6.23
CA SER A 48 4.49 9.72 -7.30
C SER A 48 4.01 11.12 -6.89
N VAL A 49 3.73 11.32 -5.60
CA VAL A 49 3.33 12.61 -5.02
C VAL A 49 4.52 13.38 -4.47
N GLN A 50 5.38 12.72 -3.68
CA GLN A 50 6.43 13.40 -2.92
C GLN A 50 7.62 13.82 -3.77
N VAL A 51 8.03 13.01 -4.75
CA VAL A 51 9.21 13.32 -5.58
C VAL A 51 9.02 14.62 -6.36
N PRO A 52 7.89 14.89 -7.04
CA PRO A 52 7.66 16.18 -7.71
C PRO A 52 7.66 17.39 -6.77
N LEU A 53 7.30 17.21 -5.49
CA LEU A 53 7.32 18.27 -4.48
C LEU A 53 8.74 18.59 -4.00
N LEU A 54 9.60 17.57 -3.93
CA LEU A 54 11.01 17.70 -3.53
C LEU A 54 11.90 18.14 -4.71
N HIS A 55 11.60 17.66 -5.92
CA HIS A 55 12.37 17.86 -7.15
C HIS A 55 11.40 18.08 -8.33
N ARG A 56 11.17 19.34 -8.70
CA ARG A 56 10.10 19.75 -9.65
C ARG A 56 10.17 19.13 -11.04
N ASP A 57 11.34 18.64 -11.45
CA ASP A 57 11.61 18.05 -12.75
C ASP A 57 11.68 16.51 -12.72
N LEU A 58 11.37 15.90 -11.57
CA LEU A 58 11.24 14.46 -11.45
C LEU A 58 9.78 14.06 -11.30
N TYR A 59 9.25 13.36 -12.30
CA TYR A 59 7.89 12.86 -12.31
C TYR A 59 7.88 11.35 -12.47
N PRO A 60 7.70 10.55 -11.39
CA PRO A 60 7.76 9.08 -11.46
C PRO A 60 6.79 8.41 -12.43
N ARG A 61 5.77 9.14 -12.90
CA ARG A 61 4.79 8.70 -13.89
C ARG A 61 5.13 9.17 -15.32
N ASP A 62 6.33 9.70 -15.57
CA ASP A 62 6.74 10.12 -16.92
C ASP A 62 6.98 8.90 -17.83
N PRO A 63 6.14 8.67 -18.86
CA PRO A 63 6.29 7.51 -19.74
C PRO A 63 7.55 7.57 -20.62
N ASN A 64 8.16 8.75 -20.79
CA ASN A 64 9.38 8.88 -21.60
C ASN A 64 10.63 8.46 -20.82
N ARG A 65 10.62 8.61 -19.49
CA ARG A 65 11.75 8.30 -18.61
C ARG A 65 11.62 6.95 -17.93
N TRP A 66 10.44 6.63 -17.39
CA TRP A 66 10.15 5.38 -16.69
C TRP A 66 8.90 4.71 -17.27
N PRO A 67 9.00 4.15 -18.50
CA PRO A 67 7.86 3.60 -19.21
C PRO A 67 7.24 2.38 -18.51
N ASN A 68 8.02 1.54 -17.85
CA ASN A 68 7.53 0.33 -17.18
C ASN A 68 6.84 0.68 -15.86
N LEU A 69 7.41 1.63 -15.11
CA LEU A 69 6.78 2.19 -13.92
C LEU A 69 5.47 2.90 -14.26
N ASN A 70 5.42 3.68 -15.34
CA ASN A 70 4.17 4.29 -15.80
C ASN A 70 3.11 3.24 -16.16
N LYS A 71 3.48 2.15 -16.86
CA LYS A 71 2.56 1.03 -17.15
C LYS A 71 2.02 0.38 -15.88
N TRP A 72 2.86 0.21 -14.86
CA TRP A 72 2.44 -0.32 -13.57
C TRP A 72 1.36 0.55 -12.91
N TYR A 73 1.52 1.88 -12.89
CA TYR A 73 0.47 2.78 -12.37
C TYR A 73 -0.83 2.64 -13.14
N GLN A 74 -0.76 2.64 -14.48
CA GLN A 74 -1.94 2.46 -15.32
C GLN A 74 -2.64 1.13 -15.04
N ALA A 75 -1.88 0.04 -14.91
CA ALA A 75 -2.42 -1.29 -14.62
C ALA A 75 -3.09 -1.34 -13.24
N MET A 76 -2.45 -0.79 -12.20
CA MET A 76 -3.05 -0.67 -10.87
C MET A 76 -4.37 0.10 -10.88
N GLU A 77 -4.43 1.22 -11.61
CA GLU A 77 -5.64 2.04 -11.75
C GLU A 77 -6.80 1.33 -12.47
N THR A 78 -6.52 0.25 -13.21
CA THR A 78 -7.58 -0.61 -13.80
C THR A 78 -8.18 -1.62 -12.82
N LEU A 79 -7.53 -1.89 -11.68
CA LEU A 79 -8.02 -2.86 -10.71
C LEU A 79 -9.22 -2.27 -9.95
N PRO A 80 -10.39 -2.91 -9.93
CA PRO A 80 -11.62 -2.30 -9.40
C PRO A 80 -11.55 -1.95 -7.91
N PHE A 81 -10.78 -2.71 -7.13
CA PHE A 81 -10.61 -2.49 -5.69
C PHE A 81 -9.57 -1.42 -5.36
N TYR A 82 -8.65 -1.12 -6.28
CA TYR A 82 -7.51 -0.27 -5.97
C TYR A 82 -7.92 1.21 -5.86
N PRO A 83 -8.50 1.86 -6.88
CA PRO A 83 -8.98 3.24 -6.76
C PRO A 83 -10.11 3.42 -5.74
N SER A 84 -10.88 2.36 -5.46
CA SER A 84 -12.07 2.45 -4.61
C SER A 84 -11.80 2.23 -3.11
N ARG A 85 -10.72 1.53 -2.75
CA ARG A 85 -10.48 1.11 -1.35
C ARG A 85 -9.06 1.28 -0.86
N VAL A 86 -8.07 1.34 -1.75
CA VAL A 86 -6.65 1.23 -1.38
C VAL A 86 -5.86 2.49 -1.74
N GLN A 87 -6.09 3.04 -2.93
CA GLN A 87 -5.33 4.16 -3.46
C GLN A 87 -5.44 5.37 -2.51
N GLY A 88 -4.30 5.85 -2.02
CA GLY A 88 -4.23 7.05 -1.21
C GLY A 88 -4.37 8.33 -2.05
N ASP A 89 -4.75 9.42 -1.40
CA ASP A 89 -4.90 10.72 -2.06
C ASP A 89 -3.66 11.62 -1.93
N THR A 90 -3.56 12.61 -2.83
CA THR A 90 -2.45 13.56 -2.85
C THR A 90 -2.29 14.34 -1.54
N PRO A 91 -3.37 14.86 -0.90
CA PRO A 91 -3.25 15.53 0.40
C PRO A 91 -2.62 14.66 1.48
N SER A 92 -3.05 13.40 1.61
CA SER A 92 -2.55 12.46 2.60
C SER A 92 -1.06 12.16 2.38
N TRP A 93 -0.66 11.89 1.14
CA TRP A 93 0.75 11.63 0.83
C TRP A 93 1.64 12.87 0.97
N THR A 94 1.09 14.07 0.75
CA THR A 94 1.77 15.34 0.99
C THR A 94 1.98 15.58 2.47
N ALA A 95 0.96 15.32 3.31
CA ALA A 95 1.03 15.51 4.76
C ALA A 95 2.14 14.68 5.41
N VAL A 96 2.45 13.49 4.88
CA VAL A 96 3.57 12.65 5.36
C VAL A 96 4.92 13.36 5.27
N LEU A 97 5.14 14.30 4.34
CA LEU A 97 6.39 15.09 4.30
C LEU A 97 6.54 16.03 5.50
N ALA A 98 5.44 16.44 6.12
CA ALA A 98 5.45 17.33 7.28
C ALA A 98 5.62 16.58 8.62
N VAL A 99 5.42 15.27 8.65
CA VAL A 99 5.49 14.46 9.88
C VAL A 99 6.87 13.81 10.00
N ALA A 100 7.73 14.40 10.83
CA ALA A 100 9.02 13.82 11.15
C ALA A 100 8.84 12.44 11.84
N GLY A 101 9.48 11.40 11.31
CA GLY A 101 9.48 10.05 11.91
C GLY A 101 8.39 9.09 11.43
N TYR A 102 7.48 9.52 10.54
CA TYR A 102 6.50 8.63 9.90
C TYR A 102 6.81 8.43 8.41
N GLY A 103 6.57 7.21 7.91
CA GLY A 103 6.93 6.83 6.54
C GLY A 103 8.44 6.87 6.32
N ASN A 104 8.87 7.13 5.08
CA ASN A 104 10.30 7.26 4.78
C ASN A 104 10.84 8.66 5.08
N ALA A 105 10.02 9.62 5.56
CA ALA A 105 10.44 11.02 5.78
C ALA A 105 11.18 11.66 4.59
N GLY A 106 10.77 11.32 3.35
CA GLY A 106 11.45 11.74 2.12
C GLY A 106 12.74 10.98 1.80
N MET A 107 13.08 9.93 2.56
CA MET A 107 14.18 9.01 2.25
C MET A 107 13.81 8.04 1.12
N VAL A 108 14.81 7.70 0.33
CA VAL A 108 14.68 6.73 -0.76
C VAL A 108 14.61 5.31 -0.17
N PRO A 109 13.64 4.45 -0.58
CA PRO A 109 13.64 3.05 -0.18
C PRO A 109 14.90 2.32 -0.70
N SER A 110 15.48 1.44 0.12
CA SER A 110 16.56 0.56 -0.31
C SER A 110 16.02 -0.54 -1.22
N LEU A 111 16.57 -0.68 -2.42
CA LEU A 111 16.26 -1.78 -3.32
C LEU A 111 16.88 -3.08 -2.82
N VAL A 112 16.05 -4.10 -2.58
CA VAL A 112 16.52 -5.45 -2.27
C VAL A 112 16.90 -6.14 -3.59
N LYS A 113 18.18 -6.51 -3.73
CA LYS A 113 18.76 -7.02 -5.00
C LYS A 113 18.29 -8.43 -5.42
N SER A 114 17.50 -9.11 -4.60
CA SER A 114 16.96 -10.43 -4.94
C SER A 114 15.64 -10.68 -4.23
N ILE A 115 14.56 -10.74 -5.00
CA ILE A 115 13.34 -11.42 -4.60
C ILE A 115 13.54 -12.85 -5.09
N GLY A 116 13.68 -13.81 -4.16
CA GLY A 116 13.80 -15.22 -4.52
C GLY A 116 12.60 -15.68 -5.37
N PRO A 117 12.72 -16.78 -6.13
CA PRO A 117 11.62 -17.26 -6.96
C PRO A 117 10.36 -17.41 -6.10
N SER A 118 9.29 -16.72 -6.51
CA SER A 118 7.96 -16.85 -5.92
C SER A 118 7.58 -18.32 -5.92
N SER A 119 7.57 -18.97 -4.76
CA SER A 119 6.93 -20.26 -4.64
C SER A 119 5.46 -20.06 -5.01
N THR A 120 4.91 -20.95 -5.83
CA THR A 120 3.48 -20.97 -6.18
C THR A 120 2.61 -21.46 -5.00
N CYS A 121 3.09 -21.26 -3.78
CA CYS A 121 2.46 -21.70 -2.55
C CYS A 121 1.07 -21.08 -2.48
N ALA A 122 0.05 -21.92 -2.39
CA ALA A 122 -1.32 -21.47 -2.26
C ALA A 122 -1.42 -20.57 -1.02
N SER A 123 -2.19 -19.48 -1.09
CA SER A 123 -2.36 -18.52 0.00
C SER A 123 -2.67 -19.17 1.36
N ASP A 124 -3.32 -20.33 1.32
CA ASP A 124 -3.75 -21.10 2.49
C ASP A 124 -2.59 -21.81 3.19
N GLU A 125 -1.56 -22.24 2.46
CA GLU A 125 -0.35 -22.83 3.02
C GLU A 125 0.48 -21.77 3.75
N ILE A 126 0.63 -20.58 3.16
CA ILE A 126 1.32 -19.43 3.79
C ILE A 126 0.63 -19.02 5.09
N TRP A 127 -0.71 -18.95 5.07
CA TRP A 127 -1.46 -18.62 6.29
C TRP A 127 -1.37 -19.72 7.34
N SER A 128 -1.41 -20.99 6.93
CA SER A 128 -1.27 -22.13 7.85
C SER A 128 0.10 -22.13 8.53
N GLU A 129 1.16 -21.83 7.78
CA GLU A 129 2.50 -21.63 8.34
C GLU A 129 2.53 -20.43 9.30
N TYR A 130 1.98 -19.28 8.91
CA TYR A 130 1.89 -18.09 9.75
C TYR A 130 1.11 -18.34 11.06
N ALA A 131 0.00 -19.07 11.00
CA ALA A 131 -0.81 -19.39 12.17
C ALA A 131 -0.14 -20.47 13.04
N SER A 132 0.72 -21.32 12.46
CA SER A 132 1.43 -22.36 13.21
C SER A 132 2.31 -21.74 14.29
N GLY A 133 2.07 -22.13 15.55
CA GLY A 133 2.82 -21.66 16.70
C GLY A 133 2.38 -20.30 17.28
N ARG A 134 1.30 -19.69 16.78
CA ARG A 134 0.75 -18.46 17.36
C ARG A 134 -0.62 -18.70 17.98
N GLU A 135 -0.66 -18.74 19.31
CA GLU A 135 -1.92 -18.89 20.05
C GLU A 135 -2.79 -17.64 19.89
N GLY A 136 -4.07 -17.84 19.54
CA GLY A 136 -5.05 -16.74 19.40
C GLY A 136 -5.14 -16.07 18.03
N VAL A 137 -4.37 -16.55 17.05
CA VAL A 137 -4.52 -16.17 15.63
C VAL A 137 -5.66 -16.98 15.00
N ALA A 138 -6.51 -16.31 14.24
CA ALA A 138 -7.67 -16.94 13.64
C ALA A 138 -7.31 -17.92 12.51
N PRO A 139 -8.19 -18.90 12.19
CA PRO A 139 -7.89 -19.96 11.22
C PRO A 139 -7.69 -19.48 9.78
N THR A 140 -8.18 -18.28 9.45
CA THR A 140 -8.06 -17.69 8.11
C THR A 140 -7.65 -16.22 8.19
N PRO A 141 -7.02 -15.66 7.14
CA PRO A 141 -6.64 -14.25 7.10
C PRO A 141 -7.83 -13.32 7.34
N ASN A 142 -8.98 -13.63 6.72
CA ASN A 142 -10.20 -12.83 6.83
C ASN A 142 -10.78 -12.86 8.24
N ALA A 143 -10.73 -14.03 8.90
CA ALA A 143 -11.18 -14.16 10.27
C ALA A 143 -10.27 -13.38 11.24
N GLU A 144 -8.96 -13.33 11.00
CA GLU A 144 -8.03 -12.56 11.83
C GLU A 144 -8.23 -11.06 11.63
N ALA A 145 -8.40 -10.61 10.37
CA ALA A 145 -8.72 -9.23 10.08
C ALA A 145 -10.03 -8.80 10.77
N ALA A 146 -11.09 -9.62 10.70
CA ALA A 146 -12.35 -9.36 11.40
C ALA A 146 -12.17 -9.32 12.92
N SER A 147 -11.41 -10.26 13.48
CA SER A 147 -11.09 -10.32 14.92
C SER A 147 -10.38 -9.06 15.38
N LEU A 148 -9.38 -8.58 14.63
CA LEU A 148 -8.67 -7.34 14.92
C LEU A 148 -9.57 -6.11 14.84
N LEU A 149 -10.47 -6.03 13.86
CA LEU A 149 -11.47 -4.95 13.79
C LEU A 149 -12.41 -4.96 15.00
N CYS A 150 -12.87 -6.13 15.43
CA CYS A 150 -13.70 -6.28 16.62
C CYS A 150 -12.94 -5.90 17.90
N ARG A 151 -11.68 -6.33 18.05
CA ARG A 151 -10.82 -5.97 19.19
C ARG A 151 -10.52 -4.47 19.24
N ASN A 152 -10.33 -3.84 18.08
CA ASN A 152 -10.04 -2.42 17.93
C ASN A 152 -11.30 -1.53 17.80
N ARG A 153 -12.50 -2.11 17.95
CA ARG A 153 -13.79 -1.46 17.69
C ARG A 153 -13.93 -0.10 18.36
N ASP A 154 -13.63 -0.01 19.66
CA ASP A 154 -13.80 1.24 20.40
C ASP A 154 -12.83 2.33 19.92
N GLY A 155 -11.65 1.94 19.45
CA GLY A 155 -10.67 2.83 18.82
C GLY A 155 -11.18 3.34 17.46
N VAL A 156 -11.71 2.43 16.63
CA VAL A 156 -12.28 2.77 15.32
C VAL A 156 -13.48 3.72 15.46
N ILE A 157 -14.39 3.46 16.41
CA ILE A 157 -15.54 4.33 16.67
C ILE A 157 -15.07 5.72 17.12
N ARG A 158 -14.10 5.77 18.03
CA ARG A 158 -13.57 7.04 18.54
C ARG A 158 -12.91 7.86 17.43
N ASP A 159 -12.11 7.22 16.59
CA ASP A 159 -11.44 7.88 15.46
C ASP A 159 -12.46 8.40 14.44
N ALA A 160 -13.48 7.59 14.12
CA ALA A 160 -14.57 7.98 13.23
C ALA A 160 -15.37 9.18 13.76
N ILE A 161 -15.59 9.27 15.08
CA ILE A 161 -16.26 10.44 15.69
C ILE A 161 -15.39 11.68 15.60
N VAL A 162 -14.10 11.56 15.90
CA VAL A 162 -13.15 12.69 15.94
C VAL A 162 -12.87 13.23 14.54
N ASN A 163 -12.60 12.35 13.58
CA ASN A 163 -12.14 12.73 12.23
C ASN A 163 -13.28 12.78 11.20
N GLY A 164 -14.38 12.05 11.43
CA GLY A 164 -15.51 12.01 10.50
C GLY A 164 -16.51 13.16 10.63
N GLY A 165 -16.24 14.14 11.51
CA GLY A 165 -17.11 15.32 11.70
C GLY A 165 -18.46 15.00 12.37
N VAL A 166 -18.65 13.79 12.91
CA VAL A 166 -19.90 13.38 13.53
C VAL A 166 -19.95 13.91 14.97
N LYS A 167 -20.62 15.04 15.17
CA LYS A 167 -20.66 15.77 16.45
C LYS A 167 -21.31 15.00 17.62
N LYS A 168 -21.99 13.89 17.34
CA LYS A 168 -22.50 12.91 18.31
C LYS A 168 -23.09 11.74 17.51
N VAL A 169 -22.42 10.60 17.51
CA VAL A 169 -23.13 9.34 17.27
C VAL A 169 -23.73 8.96 18.61
N GLU A 170 -25.06 8.91 18.73
CA GLU A 170 -25.64 8.10 19.80
C GLU A 170 -25.09 6.69 19.59
N THR A 171 -24.28 6.22 20.54
CA THR A 171 -23.54 4.95 20.49
C THR A 171 -24.39 3.78 20.00
N ASP A 172 -25.70 3.82 20.23
CA ASP A 172 -26.68 2.84 19.80
C ASP A 172 -26.85 2.72 18.26
N THR A 173 -26.59 3.78 17.49
CA THR A 173 -26.77 3.76 16.02
C THR A 173 -25.58 3.14 15.29
N ALA A 174 -24.35 3.44 15.73
CA ALA A 174 -23.15 2.76 15.22
C ALA A 174 -23.13 1.27 15.63
N ASP A 175 -23.60 0.97 16.85
CA ASP A 175 -23.74 -0.40 17.34
C ASP A 175 -24.71 -1.23 16.50
N LYS A 176 -25.84 -0.66 16.08
CA LYS A 176 -26.80 -1.35 15.20
C LYS A 176 -26.24 -1.58 13.80
N ALA A 177 -25.52 -0.61 13.22
CA ALA A 177 -24.95 -0.75 11.88
C ALA A 177 -23.89 -1.86 11.82
N LEU A 178 -23.07 -2.02 12.87
CA LEU A 178 -22.04 -3.06 12.92
C LEU A 178 -22.59 -4.47 13.19
N ARG A 179 -23.67 -4.59 13.98
CA ARG A 179 -24.30 -5.91 14.27
C ARG A 179 -24.89 -6.59 13.04
N VAL A 180 -25.35 -5.82 12.06
CA VAL A 180 -25.90 -6.35 10.80
C VAL A 180 -24.82 -6.99 9.92
N ILE A 181 -23.55 -6.63 10.12
CA ILE A 181 -22.41 -7.14 9.32
C ILE A 181 -21.85 -8.44 9.91
N THR A 182 -22.15 -8.75 11.18
CA THR A 182 -21.60 -9.90 11.92
C THR A 182 -22.59 -11.05 12.17
N ALA A 183 -23.79 -11.01 11.56
CA ALA A 183 -24.78 -12.08 11.58
C ALA A 183 -24.90 -12.71 10.17
#